data_AF-A0A947WIE1-F1
#
_entry.id   AF-A0A947WIE1-F1
#
_cell.length_a   1.000
_cell.length_b   1.000
_cell.length_c   1.000
_cell.angle_alpha   90.00
_cell.angle_beta   90.00
_cell.angle_gamma   90.00
#
_symmetry.space_group_name_H-M   'P 1'
#
loop_
_entity.id
_entity.type
_entity.pdbx_description
1 polymer ?
#
loop_
_entity_poly.entity_id
_entity_poly.type
_entity_poly.pdbx_seq_one_letter_code
_entity_poly.pdbx_strand_id
1 'polypeptide(L)'
;MIQQYLIKTENELRIRNYSPSTRKNYLRCIKQYLEFVNRNPSIHKIEAVRAYLETIQRKGLSSQTISQNLNAIKFFFHEVLKVKERITIQHAKKSKKLPVVFSKKEIRKIIDSSNNHKHTLILALAYSAGLRVSEVKNIKIKDIDLDEQVIRINEAKGNKDRISIISEKILSRLKQCMACKDKNDVLFESERGGKLHTRTIQKIFKNALKKSGIKKDAPFHSLRHSFATHLLENGVDIRYVQVLLGHI
;
A
#
# COMPACT_ATOMS: atom_id res chain seq x y z
N MET A 1 6.37 -2.89 -32.77
CA MET A 1 7.63 -2.91 -31.97
C MET A 1 7.40 -2.74 -30.46
N ILE A 2 6.73 -1.66 -29.99
CA ILE A 2 6.49 -1.40 -28.55
C ILE A 2 5.79 -2.59 -27.84
N GLN A 3 4.74 -3.13 -28.45
CA GLN A 3 3.96 -4.22 -27.85
C GLN A 3 4.82 -5.47 -27.56
N GLN A 4 5.76 -5.80 -28.43
CA GLN A 4 6.66 -6.95 -28.25
C GLN A 4 7.58 -6.74 -27.04
N TYR A 5 8.10 -5.53 -26.84
CA TYR A 5 8.91 -5.20 -25.66
C TYR A 5 8.11 -5.27 -24.37
N LEU A 6 6.84 -4.85 -24.38
CA LEU A 6 5.97 -4.94 -23.21
C LEU A 6 5.68 -6.40 -22.84
N ILE A 7 5.43 -7.28 -23.82
CA ILE A 7 5.22 -8.72 -23.58
C ILE A 7 6.47 -9.36 -22.96
N LYS A 8 7.66 -9.11 -23.54
CA LYS A 8 8.94 -9.62 -22.99
C LYS A 8 9.16 -9.14 -21.55
N THR A 9 8.88 -7.86 -21.29
CA THR A 9 8.98 -7.28 -19.94
C THR A 9 8.00 -7.96 -18.98
N GLU A 10 6.75 -8.17 -19.39
CA GLU A 10 5.75 -8.81 -18.54
C GLU A 10 6.17 -10.24 -18.17
N ASN A 11 6.70 -11.00 -19.12
CA ASN A 11 7.19 -12.35 -18.89
C ASN A 11 8.34 -12.38 -17.87
N GLU A 12 9.35 -11.53 -18.03
CA GLU A 12 10.46 -11.41 -17.06
C GLU A 12 9.96 -11.05 -15.66
N LEU A 13 9.00 -10.12 -15.56
CA LEU A 13 8.41 -9.73 -14.28
C LEU A 13 7.60 -10.88 -13.65
N ARG A 14 6.91 -11.70 -14.46
CA ARG A 14 6.18 -12.87 -13.99
C ARG A 14 7.12 -13.96 -13.49
N ILE A 15 8.17 -14.29 -14.24
CA ILE A 15 9.17 -15.30 -13.87
C ILE A 15 9.81 -14.97 -12.52
N ARG A 16 10.04 -13.68 -12.25
CA ARG A 16 10.63 -13.20 -10.99
C ARG A 16 9.62 -12.97 -9.87
N ASN A 17 8.36 -13.41 -10.05
CA ASN A 17 7.30 -13.28 -9.06
C ASN A 17 7.03 -11.83 -8.58
N TYR A 18 7.18 -10.84 -9.46
CA TYR A 18 6.79 -9.47 -9.13
C TYR A 18 5.27 -9.37 -8.95
N SER A 19 4.84 -8.60 -7.94
CA SER A 19 3.42 -8.43 -7.64
C SER A 19 2.64 -7.82 -8.81
N PRO A 20 1.35 -8.15 -9.02
CA PRO A 20 0.55 -7.63 -10.13
C PRO A 20 0.54 -6.11 -10.25
N SER A 21 0.54 -5.41 -9.11
CA SER A 21 0.62 -3.94 -9.05
C SER A 21 1.96 -3.41 -9.53
N THR A 22 3.06 -4.07 -9.19
CA THR A 22 4.39 -3.71 -9.67
C THR A 22 4.51 -3.96 -11.16
N ARG A 23 3.99 -5.09 -11.66
CA ARG A 23 3.96 -5.41 -13.10
C ARG A 23 3.23 -4.31 -13.89
N LYS A 24 2.01 -3.98 -13.47
CA LYS A 24 1.21 -2.91 -14.10
C LYS A 24 1.93 -1.56 -14.09
N ASN A 25 2.57 -1.20 -12.97
CA ASN A 25 3.30 0.05 -12.86
C ASN A 25 4.53 0.08 -13.79
N TYR A 26 5.32 -0.99 -13.83
CA TYR A 26 6.52 -1.08 -14.66
C TYR A 26 6.16 -1.02 -16.15
N LEU A 27 5.18 -1.83 -16.58
CA LEU A 27 4.71 -1.82 -17.97
C LEU A 27 4.19 -0.44 -18.39
N ARG A 28 3.48 0.28 -17.51
CA ARG A 28 3.04 1.65 -17.78
C ARG A 28 4.22 2.60 -17.96
N CYS A 29 5.20 2.57 -17.07
CA CYS A 29 6.38 3.44 -17.16
C CYS A 29 7.18 3.16 -18.42
N ILE A 30 7.41 1.88 -18.73
CA ILE A 30 8.14 1.45 -19.93
C ILE A 30 7.39 1.84 -21.20
N LYS A 31 6.07 1.66 -21.24
CA LYS A 31 5.25 2.11 -22.37
C LYS A 31 5.40 3.62 -22.62
N GLN A 32 5.29 4.44 -21.57
CA GLN A 32 5.44 5.89 -21.69
C GLN A 32 6.85 6.30 -22.16
N TYR A 33 7.87 5.60 -21.69
CA TYR A 33 9.25 5.80 -22.15
C TYR A 33 9.41 5.41 -23.63
N LEU A 34 8.92 4.24 -24.05
CA LEU A 34 9.02 3.79 -25.43
C LEU A 34 8.25 4.70 -26.40
N GLU A 35 7.09 5.22 -26.00
CA GLU A 35 6.34 6.21 -26.78
C GLU A 35 7.10 7.54 -26.90
N PHE A 36 7.82 7.95 -25.86
CA PHE A 36 8.69 9.14 -25.91
C PHE A 36 9.85 8.94 -26.88
N VAL A 37 10.54 7.79 -26.82
CA VAL A 37 11.66 7.47 -27.73
C VAL A 37 11.18 7.37 -29.18
N ASN A 38 10.03 6.74 -29.43
CA ASN A 38 9.50 6.60 -30.79
C ASN A 38 9.16 7.95 -31.45
N ARG A 39 8.87 8.99 -30.66
CA ARG A 39 8.67 10.37 -31.15
C ARG A 39 9.97 11.15 -31.32
N ASN A 40 11.09 10.64 -30.81
CA ASN A 40 12.40 11.30 -30.80
C ASN A 40 13.50 10.29 -31.23
N PRO A 41 13.47 9.80 -32.48
CA PRO A 41 14.37 8.72 -32.94
C PRO A 41 15.86 9.13 -32.95
N SER A 42 16.15 10.43 -32.93
CA SER A 42 17.50 10.98 -33.01
C SER A 42 18.30 10.92 -31.71
N ILE A 43 17.70 10.50 -30.59
CA ILE A 43 18.35 10.53 -29.27
C ILE A 43 18.95 9.15 -28.92
N HIS A 44 20.25 9.09 -28.60
CA HIS A 44 20.93 7.85 -28.23
C HIS A 44 20.47 7.30 -26.87
N LYS A 45 20.69 5.99 -26.63
CA LYS A 45 20.06 5.20 -25.55
C LYS A 45 20.06 5.87 -24.16
N ILE A 46 21.20 6.37 -23.67
CA ILE A 46 21.31 6.96 -22.32
C ILE A 46 20.74 8.38 -22.28
N GLU A 47 21.00 9.17 -23.32
CA GLU A 47 20.47 10.53 -23.48
C GLU A 47 18.94 10.52 -23.52
N ALA A 48 18.35 9.51 -24.16
CA ALA A 48 16.90 9.35 -24.26
C ALA A 48 16.26 9.14 -22.89
N VAL A 49 16.93 8.40 -21.99
CA VAL A 49 16.46 8.24 -20.61
C VAL A 49 16.52 9.58 -19.87
N ARG A 50 17.62 10.33 -19.98
CA ARG A 50 17.75 11.64 -19.32
C ARG A 50 16.68 12.62 -19.83
N ALA A 51 16.53 12.75 -21.15
CA ALA A 51 15.55 13.62 -21.78
C ALA A 51 14.10 13.26 -21.38
N TYR A 52 13.79 11.96 -21.28
CA TYR A 52 12.49 11.50 -20.79
C TYR A 52 12.27 11.91 -19.32
N LEU A 53 13.27 11.70 -18.46
CA LEU A 53 13.18 12.05 -17.04
C LEU A 53 13.02 13.56 -16.83
N GLU A 54 13.72 14.38 -17.61
CA GLU A 54 13.55 15.84 -17.61
C GLU A 54 12.15 16.23 -18.05
N THR A 55 11.60 15.58 -19.08
CA THR A 55 10.24 15.84 -19.56
C THR A 55 9.20 15.58 -18.47
N ILE A 56 9.31 14.44 -17.76
CA ILE A 56 8.37 14.13 -16.68
C ILE A 56 8.60 15.01 -15.43
N GLN A 57 9.82 15.50 -15.22
CA GLN A 57 10.14 16.46 -14.16
C GLN A 57 9.53 17.84 -14.46
N ARG A 58 9.65 18.34 -15.70
CA ARG A 58 9.01 19.60 -16.14
C ARG A 58 7.49 19.55 -16.05
N LYS A 59 6.89 18.36 -16.17
CA LYS A 59 5.46 18.11 -15.90
C LYS A 59 5.07 18.16 -14.41
N GLY A 60 6.01 18.43 -13.52
CA GLY A 60 5.76 18.55 -12.08
C GLY A 60 5.51 17.21 -11.37
N LEU A 61 5.95 16.07 -11.94
CA LEU A 61 5.78 14.79 -11.27
C LEU A 61 6.66 14.69 -10.02
N SER A 62 6.15 13.99 -8.99
CA SER A 62 6.89 13.80 -7.75
C SER A 62 8.20 13.03 -7.94
N SER A 63 9.18 13.31 -7.08
CA SER A 63 10.46 12.58 -7.03
C SER A 63 10.26 11.07 -6.89
N GLN A 64 9.20 10.61 -6.21
CA GLN A 64 8.88 9.18 -6.12
C GLN A 64 8.44 8.60 -7.47
N THR A 65 7.60 9.34 -8.21
CA THR A 65 7.16 8.93 -9.55
C THR A 65 8.34 8.86 -10.51
N ILE A 66 9.24 9.83 -10.47
CA ILE A 66 10.46 9.86 -11.29
C ILE A 66 11.35 8.67 -10.96
N SER A 67 11.58 8.40 -9.66
CA SER A 67 12.35 7.24 -9.18
C SER A 67 11.75 5.91 -9.66
N GLN A 68 10.42 5.77 -9.62
CA GLN A 68 9.72 4.58 -10.13
C GLN A 68 9.90 4.39 -11.63
N ASN A 69 9.82 5.47 -12.42
CA ASN A 69 10.05 5.42 -13.86
C ASN A 69 11.50 4.99 -14.15
N LEU A 70 12.48 5.61 -13.49
CA LEU A 70 13.89 5.26 -13.64
C LEU A 70 14.15 3.78 -13.30
N ASN A 71 13.56 3.26 -12.22
CA ASN A 71 13.72 1.85 -11.86
C ASN A 71 13.09 0.90 -12.88
N ALA A 72 11.92 1.23 -13.42
CA ALA A 72 11.29 0.44 -14.47
C ALA A 72 12.10 0.45 -15.77
N ILE A 73 12.65 1.61 -16.14
CA ILE A 73 13.53 1.75 -17.31
C ILE A 73 14.83 0.96 -17.11
N LYS A 74 15.48 1.07 -15.95
CA LYS A 74 16.67 0.26 -15.60
C LYS A 74 16.38 -1.23 -15.71
N PHE A 75 15.26 -1.68 -15.17
CA PHE A 75 14.83 -3.07 -15.28
C PHE A 75 14.68 -3.49 -16.75
N PHE A 76 14.02 -2.68 -17.57
CA PHE A 76 13.86 -2.96 -19.00
C PHE A 76 15.21 -3.11 -19.72
N PHE A 77 16.14 -2.18 -19.51
CA PHE A 77 17.45 -2.23 -20.16
C PHE A 77 18.31 -3.40 -19.70
N HIS A 78 18.41 -3.63 -18.39
CA HIS A 78 19.28 -4.66 -17.83
C HIS A 78 18.69 -6.06 -17.98
N GLU A 79 17.40 -6.22 -17.70
CA GLU A 79 16.80 -7.54 -17.58
C GLU A 79 16.14 -8.02 -18.87
N VAL A 80 15.57 -7.10 -19.67
CA VAL A 80 14.86 -7.46 -20.91
C VAL A 80 15.76 -7.31 -22.12
N LEU A 81 16.49 -6.20 -22.24
CA LEU A 81 17.39 -5.94 -23.37
C LEU A 81 18.82 -6.47 -23.14
N LYS A 82 19.15 -6.94 -21.94
CA LYS A 82 20.48 -7.45 -21.55
C LYS A 82 21.62 -6.47 -21.84
N VAL A 83 21.36 -5.16 -21.73
CA VAL A 83 22.37 -4.12 -21.89
C VAL A 83 23.25 -4.07 -20.65
N LYS A 84 24.57 -4.23 -20.84
CA LYS A 84 25.58 -4.27 -19.76
C LYS A 84 25.92 -2.88 -19.21
N GLU A 85 25.73 -1.82 -19.99
CA GLU A 85 26.00 -0.44 -19.58
C GLU A 85 25.11 -0.01 -18.42
N ARG A 86 25.72 0.56 -17.38
CA ARG A 86 24.99 1.07 -16.21
C ARG A 86 24.35 2.42 -16.52
N ILE A 87 23.02 2.49 -16.46
CA ILE A 87 22.29 3.75 -16.52
C ILE A 87 22.45 4.46 -15.18
N THR A 88 23.45 5.34 -15.09
CA THR A 88 23.74 6.13 -13.88
C THR A 88 23.15 7.52 -14.04
N ILE A 89 21.92 7.70 -13.57
CA ILE A 89 21.25 9.00 -13.52
C ILE A 89 20.98 9.30 -12.05
N GLN A 90 21.64 10.33 -11.54
CA GLN A 90 21.33 10.87 -10.22
C GLN A 90 20.07 11.73 -10.33
N HIS A 91 19.10 11.49 -9.45
CA HIS A 91 17.88 12.29 -9.37
C HIS A 91 17.70 12.84 -7.96
N ALA A 92 16.99 13.97 -7.85
CA ALA A 92 16.81 14.70 -6.58
C ALA A 92 16.32 13.79 -5.44
N LYS A 93 16.93 13.96 -4.26
CA LYS A 93 16.61 13.19 -3.04
C LYS A 93 15.11 13.24 -2.75
N LYS A 94 14.54 12.10 -2.35
CA LYS A 94 13.15 12.03 -1.86
C LYS A 94 13.02 12.94 -0.63
N SER A 95 12.10 13.89 -0.66
CA SER A 95 11.70 14.60 0.56
C SER A 95 10.99 13.61 1.48
N LYS A 96 11.56 13.34 2.66
CA LYS A 96 10.91 12.55 3.70
C LYS A 96 9.95 13.48 4.44
N LYS A 97 8.66 13.40 4.12
CA LYS A 97 7.63 14.05 4.94
C LYS A 97 7.44 13.26 6.23
N LEU A 98 7.25 13.96 7.34
CA LEU A 98 6.94 13.33 8.62
C LEU A 98 5.59 12.61 8.52
N PRO A 99 5.45 11.40 9.09
CA PRO A 99 4.16 10.72 9.18
C PRO A 99 3.13 11.56 9.92
N VAL A 100 1.90 11.58 9.44
CA VAL A 100 0.78 12.19 10.15
C VAL A 100 0.26 11.22 11.20
N VAL A 101 0.18 11.67 12.45
CA VAL A 101 -0.32 10.90 13.60
C VAL A 101 -1.54 11.62 14.20
N PHE A 102 -2.53 10.84 14.60
CA PHE A 102 -3.72 11.29 15.31
C PHE A 102 -3.60 10.96 16.78
N SER A 103 -4.03 11.87 17.64
CA SER A 103 -4.23 11.59 19.07
C SER A 103 -5.32 10.54 19.29
N LYS A 104 -5.32 9.89 20.47
CA LYS A 104 -6.37 8.94 20.89
C LYS A 104 -7.78 9.55 20.80
N LYS A 105 -7.94 10.85 21.11
CA LYS A 105 -9.22 11.58 20.99
C LYS A 105 -9.65 11.76 19.53
N GLU A 106 -8.71 12.12 18.65
CA GLU A 106 -8.97 12.24 17.21
C GLU A 106 -9.35 10.89 16.58
N ILE A 107 -8.64 9.81 16.92
CA ILE A 107 -8.97 8.46 16.45
C ILE A 107 -10.41 8.08 16.82
N ARG A 108 -10.82 8.35 18.07
CA ARG A 108 -12.19 8.09 18.51
C ARG A 108 -13.21 8.90 17.68
N LYS A 109 -12.98 10.20 17.48
CA LYS A 109 -13.84 11.03 16.60
C LYS A 109 -13.92 10.50 15.18
N ILE A 110 -12.83 9.99 14.60
CA ILE A 110 -12.83 9.41 13.26
C ILE A 110 -13.69 8.14 13.23
N ILE A 111 -13.49 7.24 14.18
CA ILE A 111 -14.23 5.96 14.25
C ILE A 111 -15.73 6.22 14.46
N ASP A 112 -16.08 7.11 15.38
CA ASP A 112 -17.47 7.41 15.76
C ASP A 112 -18.21 8.29 14.72
N SER A 113 -17.51 8.86 13.74
CA SER A 113 -18.11 9.70 12.68
C SER A 113 -18.89 8.94 11.61
N SER A 114 -18.85 7.60 11.63
CA SER A 114 -19.55 6.75 10.66
C SER A 114 -20.79 6.11 11.29
N ASN A 115 -21.94 6.30 10.64
CA ASN A 115 -23.19 5.65 11.04
C ASN A 115 -23.28 4.19 10.57
N ASN A 116 -22.30 3.71 9.79
CA ASN A 116 -22.27 2.36 9.28
C ASN A 116 -21.38 1.48 10.17
N HIS A 117 -21.98 0.51 10.85
CA HIS A 117 -21.28 -0.39 11.79
C HIS A 117 -20.07 -1.10 11.17
N LYS A 118 -20.18 -1.56 9.92
CA LYS A 118 -19.07 -2.19 9.18
C LYS A 118 -17.93 -1.20 8.94
N HIS A 119 -18.23 0.04 8.55
CA HIS A 119 -17.21 1.07 8.35
C HIS A 119 -16.49 1.41 9.66
N THR A 120 -17.24 1.57 10.75
CA THR A 120 -16.69 1.82 12.09
C THR A 120 -15.76 0.69 12.52
N LEU A 121 -16.17 -0.57 12.30
CA LEU A 121 -15.36 -1.74 12.62
C LEU A 121 -14.09 -1.84 11.76
N ILE A 122 -14.18 -1.54 10.46
CA ILE A 122 -13.01 -1.46 9.55
C ILE A 122 -11.97 -0.47 10.09
N LEU A 123 -12.38 0.73 10.48
CA LEU A 123 -11.47 1.77 10.97
C LEU A 123 -10.89 1.41 12.34
N ALA A 124 -11.73 0.89 13.23
CA ALA A 124 -11.32 0.46 14.56
C ALA A 124 -10.32 -0.70 14.50
N LEU A 125 -10.56 -1.71 13.66
CA LEU A 125 -9.65 -2.83 13.45
C LEU A 125 -8.33 -2.37 12.83
N ALA A 126 -8.40 -1.52 11.80
CA ALA A 126 -7.20 -1.01 11.13
C ALA A 126 -6.28 -0.24 12.07
N TYR A 127 -6.85 0.55 12.98
CA TYR A 127 -6.12 1.25 14.03
C TYR A 127 -5.63 0.27 15.11
N SER A 128 -6.53 -0.47 15.76
CA SER A 128 -6.19 -1.31 16.93
C SER A 128 -5.23 -2.45 16.65
N ALA A 129 -5.22 -2.98 15.42
CA ALA A 129 -4.31 -4.04 15.00
C ALA A 129 -3.20 -3.54 14.04
N GLY A 130 -3.07 -2.22 13.85
CA GLY A 130 -2.01 -1.64 13.01
C GLY A 130 -1.99 -2.16 11.57
N LEU A 131 -3.14 -2.43 10.96
CA LEU A 131 -3.24 -3.12 9.67
C LEU A 131 -2.98 -2.19 8.49
N ARG A 132 -2.36 -2.72 7.44
CA ARG A 132 -2.33 -2.09 6.11
C ARG A 132 -3.68 -2.26 5.43
N VAL A 133 -4.03 -1.35 4.52
CA VAL A 133 -5.30 -1.42 3.78
C VAL A 133 -5.49 -2.74 3.01
N SER A 134 -4.41 -3.33 2.49
CA SER A 134 -4.44 -4.63 1.81
C SER A 134 -4.72 -5.78 2.76
N GLU A 135 -4.28 -5.67 4.02
CA GLU A 135 -4.48 -6.68 5.06
C GLU A 135 -5.93 -6.64 5.54
N VAL A 136 -6.45 -5.44 5.82
CA VAL A 136 -7.89 -5.23 6.13
C VAL A 136 -8.80 -5.77 5.03
N LYS A 137 -8.40 -5.62 3.76
CA LYS A 137 -9.15 -6.15 2.61
C LYS A 137 -9.16 -7.67 2.55
N ASN A 138 -8.06 -8.32 2.97
CA ASN A 138 -7.81 -9.73 2.70
C ASN A 138 -8.02 -10.65 3.90
N ILE A 139 -8.14 -10.09 5.10
CA ILE A 139 -8.36 -10.83 6.35
C ILE A 139 -9.60 -11.74 6.24
N LYS A 140 -9.41 -13.01 6.62
CA LYS A 140 -10.47 -14.02 6.67
C LYS A 140 -10.89 -14.30 8.10
N ILE A 141 -12.04 -14.95 8.26
CA ILE A 141 -12.57 -15.36 9.57
C ILE A 141 -11.57 -16.27 10.30
N LYS A 142 -10.98 -17.26 9.60
CA LYS A 142 -9.97 -18.16 10.17
C LYS A 142 -8.67 -17.49 10.63
N ASP A 143 -8.41 -16.27 10.18
CA ASP A 143 -7.20 -15.53 10.52
C ASP A 143 -7.32 -14.86 11.90
N ILE A 144 -8.53 -14.86 12.49
CA ILE A 144 -8.86 -14.17 13.73
C ILE A 144 -9.05 -15.20 14.82
N ASP A 145 -8.23 -15.10 15.86
CA ASP A 145 -8.37 -15.85 17.09
C ASP A 145 -8.93 -14.91 18.15
N LEU A 146 -10.21 -15.09 18.50
CA LEU A 146 -10.88 -14.24 19.48
C LEU A 146 -10.49 -14.57 20.92
N ASP A 147 -10.07 -15.81 21.18
CA ASP A 147 -9.69 -16.28 22.50
C ASP A 147 -8.30 -15.75 22.86
N GLU A 148 -7.35 -15.89 21.93
CA GLU A 148 -5.99 -15.35 22.06
C GLU A 148 -5.89 -13.85 21.71
N GLN A 149 -6.98 -13.24 21.24
CA GLN A 149 -7.05 -11.83 20.82
C GLN A 149 -5.99 -11.44 19.78
N VAL A 150 -5.75 -12.33 18.81
CA VAL A 150 -4.73 -12.14 17.76
C VAL A 150 -5.29 -12.27 16.35
N ILE A 151 -4.63 -11.59 15.41
CA ILE A 151 -4.86 -11.71 13.97
C ILE A 151 -3.60 -12.24 13.32
N ARG A 152 -3.73 -13.36 12.60
CA ARG A 152 -2.68 -13.90 11.72
C ARG A 152 -2.77 -13.22 10.37
N ILE A 153 -1.74 -12.48 10.00
CA ILE A 153 -1.69 -11.74 8.74
C ILE A 153 -0.82 -12.52 7.77
N ASN A 154 -1.49 -13.27 6.90
CA ASN A 154 -0.85 -14.04 5.84
C ASN A 154 -0.44 -13.14 4.67
N GLU A 155 0.68 -13.45 4.02
CA GLU A 155 1.17 -12.75 2.80
C GLU A 155 1.43 -11.24 2.99
N ALA A 156 1.95 -10.81 4.14
CA ALA A 156 2.37 -9.42 4.30
C ALA A 156 3.52 -9.10 3.32
N LYS A 157 3.70 -7.80 2.99
CA LYS A 157 4.70 -7.30 2.02
C LYS A 157 6.03 -8.05 2.16
N GLY A 158 6.38 -8.85 1.14
CA GLY A 158 7.59 -9.69 1.14
C GLY A 158 7.36 -11.18 1.44
N ASN A 159 6.10 -11.66 1.39
CA ASN A 159 5.72 -13.05 1.69
C ASN A 159 6.14 -13.51 3.09
N LYS A 160 5.99 -12.62 4.08
CA LYS A 160 6.24 -12.97 5.48
C LYS A 160 4.97 -12.81 6.28
N ASP A 161 4.61 -13.86 6.99
CA ASP A 161 3.48 -13.86 7.88
C ASP A 161 3.85 -13.13 9.17
N ARG A 162 2.86 -12.52 9.81
CA ARG A 162 3.03 -11.95 11.15
C ARG A 162 1.76 -12.05 11.94
N ILE A 163 1.88 -11.89 13.24
CA ILE A 163 0.75 -11.76 14.14
C ILE A 163 0.60 -10.30 14.55
N SER A 164 -0.65 -9.84 14.68
CA SER A 164 -0.98 -8.57 15.32
C SER A 164 -2.01 -8.78 16.41
N ILE A 165 -2.14 -7.82 17.32
CA ILE A 165 -3.06 -7.86 18.45
C ILE A 165 -4.44 -7.29 18.09
N ILE A 166 -5.47 -7.73 18.80
CA ILE A 166 -6.84 -7.21 18.73
C ILE A 166 -7.14 -6.46 20.02
N SER A 167 -7.81 -5.30 19.92
CA SER A 167 -8.29 -4.62 21.11
C SER A 167 -9.57 -5.27 21.64
N GLU A 168 -9.64 -5.49 22.96
CA GLU A 168 -10.83 -5.99 23.65
C GLU A 168 -12.11 -5.21 23.30
N LYS A 169 -11.98 -3.90 23.09
CA LYS A 169 -13.10 -2.99 22.78
C LYS A 169 -13.85 -3.34 21.49
N ILE A 170 -13.23 -4.10 20.58
CA ILE A 170 -13.83 -4.47 19.31
C ILE A 170 -14.22 -5.96 19.24
N LEU A 171 -13.91 -6.77 20.26
CA LEU A 171 -14.18 -8.22 20.23
C LEU A 171 -15.66 -8.53 20.08
N SER A 172 -16.54 -7.84 20.81
CA SER A 172 -17.99 -8.05 20.71
C SER A 172 -18.51 -7.75 19.30
N ARG A 173 -18.05 -6.65 18.70
CA ARG A 173 -18.41 -6.25 17.32
C ARG A 173 -17.82 -7.19 16.28
N LEU A 174 -16.60 -7.69 16.49
CA LEU A 174 -15.98 -8.71 15.63
C LEU A 174 -16.77 -10.01 15.69
N LYS A 175 -17.11 -10.50 16.89
CA LYS A 175 -17.89 -11.71 17.08
C LYS A 175 -19.25 -11.62 16.36
N GLN A 176 -19.95 -10.49 16.49
CA GLN A 176 -21.19 -10.23 15.74
C GLN A 176 -20.97 -10.23 14.23
N CYS A 177 -19.89 -9.61 13.74
CA CYS A 177 -19.56 -9.57 12.32
C CYS A 177 -19.21 -10.97 11.75
N MET A 178 -18.72 -11.88 12.59
CA MET A 178 -18.29 -13.23 12.22
C MET A 178 -19.39 -14.28 12.32
N ALA A 179 -20.47 -14.02 13.07
CA ALA A 179 -21.44 -15.04 13.50
C ALA A 179 -22.11 -15.86 12.38
N CYS A 180 -22.27 -15.29 11.19
CA CYS A 180 -22.94 -15.95 10.05
C CYS A 180 -21.99 -16.16 8.85
N LYS A 181 -20.69 -16.30 9.11
CA LYS A 181 -19.66 -16.43 8.07
C LYS A 181 -18.86 -17.72 8.22
N ASP A 182 -18.45 -18.29 7.10
CA ASP A 182 -17.56 -19.44 7.08
C ASP A 182 -16.11 -19.06 7.35
N LYS A 183 -15.31 -20.04 7.80
CA LYS A 183 -13.89 -19.86 8.11
C LYS A 183 -13.08 -19.22 6.96
N ASN A 184 -13.44 -19.51 5.71
CA ASN A 184 -12.71 -19.02 4.54
C ASN A 184 -13.22 -17.68 3.99
N ASP A 185 -14.33 -17.18 4.51
CA ASP A 185 -14.91 -15.91 4.09
C ASP A 185 -14.03 -14.75 4.51
N VAL A 186 -14.12 -13.66 3.76
CA VAL A 186 -13.49 -12.41 4.16
C VAL A 186 -14.30 -11.73 5.25
N LEU A 187 -13.60 -11.13 6.21
CA LEU A 187 -14.26 -10.45 7.32
C LEU A 187 -15.18 -9.32 6.83
N PHE A 188 -14.73 -8.56 5.83
CA PHE A 188 -15.46 -7.43 5.28
C PHE A 188 -15.79 -7.63 3.80
N GLU A 189 -17.08 -7.84 3.53
CA GLU A 189 -17.59 -8.01 2.17
C GLU A 189 -18.14 -6.72 1.58
N SER A 190 -18.07 -6.67 0.26
CA SER A 190 -18.78 -5.70 -0.56
C SER A 190 -20.27 -6.03 -0.61
N GLU A 191 -21.12 -5.02 -0.71
CA GLU A 191 -22.57 -5.20 -0.94
C GLU A 191 -22.87 -5.98 -2.23
N ARG A 192 -21.93 -5.98 -3.19
CA ARG A 192 -22.03 -6.72 -4.46
C ARG A 192 -21.43 -8.13 -4.39
N GLY A 193 -21.13 -8.63 -3.19
CA GLY A 193 -20.40 -9.87 -2.97
C GLY A 193 -18.89 -9.73 -3.12
N GLY A 194 -18.16 -10.63 -2.46
CA GLY A 194 -16.71 -10.72 -2.50
C GLY A 194 -15.97 -9.59 -1.74
N LYS A 195 -14.68 -9.45 -2.02
CA LYS A 195 -13.77 -8.56 -1.28
C LYS A 195 -14.03 -7.08 -1.56
N LEU A 196 -13.96 -6.25 -0.52
CA LEU A 196 -13.91 -4.80 -0.69
C LEU A 196 -12.71 -4.38 -1.56
N HIS A 197 -12.90 -3.38 -2.41
CA HIS A 197 -11.78 -2.78 -3.12
C HIS A 197 -10.95 -1.89 -2.17
N THR A 198 -9.64 -1.84 -2.35
CA THR A 198 -8.72 -0.99 -1.55
C THR A 198 -9.16 0.48 -1.56
N ARG A 199 -9.64 0.95 -2.73
CA ARG A 199 -10.14 2.32 -2.90
C ARG A 199 -11.40 2.57 -2.08
N THR A 200 -12.24 1.56 -1.87
CA THR A 200 -13.45 1.66 -1.03
C THR A 200 -13.07 1.87 0.43
N ILE A 201 -12.14 1.08 0.96
CA ILE A 201 -11.63 1.22 2.34
C ILE A 201 -10.98 2.60 2.55
N GLN A 202 -10.18 3.06 1.59
CA GLN A 202 -9.61 4.41 1.64
C GLN A 202 -10.68 5.51 1.61
N LYS A 203 -11.74 5.32 0.82
CA LYS A 203 -12.87 6.26 0.75
C LYS A 203 -13.67 6.28 2.06
N ILE A 204 -13.87 5.12 2.69
CA ILE A 204 -14.48 5.00 4.02
C ILE A 204 -13.72 5.88 5.02
N PHE A 205 -12.39 5.72 5.09
CA PHE A 205 -11.56 6.54 5.98
C PHE A 205 -11.60 8.03 5.61
N LYS A 206 -11.46 8.39 4.34
CA LYS A 206 -11.47 9.81 3.91
C LYS A 206 -12.79 10.49 4.26
N ASN A 207 -13.90 9.78 4.11
CA ASN A 207 -15.23 10.28 4.48
C ASN A 207 -15.36 10.44 6.00
N ALA A 208 -14.89 9.45 6.78
CA ALA A 208 -14.89 9.53 8.23
C ALA A 208 -14.02 10.69 8.75
N LEU A 209 -12.81 10.85 8.20
CA LEU A 209 -11.91 11.95 8.52
C LEU A 209 -12.58 13.31 8.25
N LYS A 210 -13.21 13.48 7.07
CA LYS A 210 -13.95 14.71 6.74
C LYS A 210 -15.10 14.97 7.72
N LYS A 211 -15.90 13.94 8.04
CA LYS A 211 -17.04 14.06 8.98
C LYS A 211 -16.61 14.36 10.41
N SER A 212 -15.44 13.90 10.83
CA SER A 212 -14.89 14.13 12.17
C SER A 212 -14.48 15.59 12.44
N GLY A 213 -14.43 16.44 11.41
CA GLY A 213 -14.00 17.84 11.51
C GLY A 213 -12.49 18.04 11.69
N ILE A 214 -11.69 16.97 11.64
CA ILE A 214 -10.23 17.03 11.78
C ILE A 214 -9.61 17.60 10.50
N LYS A 215 -8.77 18.64 10.65
CA LYS A 215 -8.16 19.36 9.53
C LYS A 215 -6.90 18.71 8.96
N LYS A 216 -6.36 17.67 9.60
CA LYS A 216 -5.14 16.97 9.14
C LYS A 216 -5.40 16.29 7.81
N ASP A 217 -4.57 16.58 6.79
CA ASP A 217 -4.56 15.79 5.56
C ASP A 217 -3.76 14.51 5.79
N ALA A 218 -4.48 13.39 5.82
CA ALA A 218 -3.95 12.10 6.24
C ALA A 218 -4.41 11.00 5.30
N PRO A 219 -3.50 10.12 4.82
CA PRO A 219 -3.89 8.89 4.17
C PRO A 219 -4.33 7.83 5.20
N PHE A 220 -4.98 6.76 4.74
CA PHE A 220 -5.38 5.60 5.57
C PHE A 220 -4.24 5.05 6.44
N HIS A 221 -3.00 5.08 5.94
CA HIS A 221 -1.84 4.58 6.66
C HIS A 221 -1.52 5.36 7.96
N SER A 222 -2.06 6.57 8.11
CA SER A 222 -1.94 7.38 9.33
C SER A 222 -2.58 6.70 10.54
N LEU A 223 -3.60 5.85 10.35
CA LEU A 223 -4.15 5.02 11.43
C LEU A 223 -3.08 4.09 12.01
N ARG A 224 -2.34 3.43 11.12
CA ARG A 224 -1.26 2.52 11.50
C ARG A 224 -0.05 3.26 12.10
N HIS A 225 0.27 4.45 11.60
CA HIS A 225 1.28 5.30 12.26
C HIS A 225 0.85 5.70 13.66
N SER A 226 -0.43 6.02 13.84
CA SER A 226 -0.98 6.37 15.15
C SER A 226 -0.96 5.17 16.11
N PHE A 227 -1.28 3.97 15.62
CA PHE A 227 -1.11 2.73 16.38
C PHE A 227 0.32 2.55 16.88
N ALA A 228 1.30 2.62 15.97
CA ALA A 228 2.71 2.46 16.33
C ALA A 228 3.16 3.49 17.37
N THR A 229 2.79 4.76 17.15
CA THR A 229 3.15 5.87 18.05
C THR A 229 2.53 5.67 19.42
N HIS A 230 1.24 5.33 19.49
CA HIS A 230 0.56 5.13 20.76
C HIS A 230 1.04 3.89 21.53
N LEU A 231 1.55 2.84 20.86
CA LEU A 231 2.19 1.72 21.57
C LEU A 231 3.51 2.17 22.21
N LEU A 232 4.35 2.89 21.45
CA LEU A 232 5.61 3.45 21.96
C LEU A 232 5.37 4.43 23.12
N GLU A 233 4.37 5.31 23.00
CA GLU A 233 3.97 6.24 24.07
C GLU A 233 3.48 5.54 25.34
N ASN A 234 2.93 4.32 25.23
CA ASN A 234 2.53 3.51 26.40
C ASN A 234 3.68 2.60 26.90
N GLY A 235 4.93 2.84 26.46
CA GLY A 235 6.10 2.11 26.93
C GLY A 235 6.31 0.72 26.31
N VAL A 236 5.61 0.39 25.23
CA VAL A 236 5.81 -0.89 24.53
C VAL A 236 7.16 -0.87 23.79
N ASP A 237 7.93 -1.95 23.96
CA ASP A 237 9.25 -2.10 23.33
C ASP A 237 9.19 -1.95 21.80
N ILE A 238 10.14 -1.20 21.24
CA ILE A 238 10.17 -0.88 19.82
C ILE A 238 10.31 -2.12 18.93
N ARG A 239 11.03 -3.17 19.37
CA ARG A 239 11.18 -4.42 18.62
C ARG A 239 9.84 -5.14 18.58
N TYR A 240 9.10 -5.13 19.68
CA TYR A 240 7.75 -5.69 19.72
C TYR A 240 6.80 -4.93 18.77
N VAL A 241 6.84 -3.59 18.77
CA VAL A 241 6.06 -2.77 17.81
C VAL A 241 6.45 -3.09 16.36
N GLN A 242 7.75 -3.28 16.07
CA GLN A 242 8.22 -3.67 14.75
C GLN A 242 7.68 -5.04 14.30
N VAL A 243 7.65 -6.03 15.20
CA VAL A 243 7.07 -7.36 14.94
C VAL A 243 5.59 -7.24 14.59
N LEU A 244 4.80 -6.51 15.39
CA LEU A 244 3.35 -6.31 15.15
C LEU A 244 3.07 -5.62 13.80
N LEU A 245 3.98 -4.74 13.37
CA LEU A 245 3.89 -4.07 12.08
C LEU A 245 4.46 -4.93 10.94
N GLY A 246 5.25 -5.96 11.21
CA GLY A 246 5.99 -6.69 10.19
C GLY A 246 7.03 -5.79 9.53
N HIS A 247 7.74 -5.03 10.35
CA HIS A 247 9.01 -4.42 10.00
C HIS A 247 10.11 -5.39 10.45
N ILE A 248 11.05 -5.65 9.55
CA ILE A 248 12.26 -6.43 9.79
C ILE A 248 13.41 -5.46 9.59
#